data_AF-X1S7K2-F1
#
_entry.id   AF-X1S7K2-F1
#
_cell.length_a   1.000
_cell.length_b   1.000
_cell.length_c   1.000
_cell.angle_alpha   90.00
_cell.angle_beta   90.00
_cell.angle_gamma   90.00
#
_symmetry.space_group_name_H-M   'P 1'
#
loop_
_entity.id
_entity.type
_entity.pdbx_description
1 polymer ?
#
loop_
_entity_poly.entity_id
_entity_poly.type
_entity_poly.pdbx_seq_one_letter_code
_entity_poly.pdbx_strand_id
1 'polypeptide(L)'
;MVRTKGLERTNANWKASHGRVSAAYSAGIDGAQDVIAKAIAGEDNYAAGVSNAVANRSRAKGLEKVSDADWKKAAKEKGAPRIVSGMKAGEGKYSAGMSKNLSVIESVTIPPRTQDGMANIDNRLKPIAAALMASKGK
;
A
#
# COMPACT_ATOMS: atom_id res chain seq x y z
N MET A 1 -23.83 -30.34 21.78
CA MET A 1 -23.40 -30.29 20.36
C MET A 1 -23.77 -28.92 19.80
N VAL A 2 -22.82 -28.18 19.21
CA VAL A 2 -23.10 -26.85 18.64
C VAL A 2 -23.78 -27.03 17.27
N ARG A 3 -24.97 -26.44 17.10
CA ARG A 3 -25.73 -26.47 15.84
C ARG A 3 -25.35 -25.25 15.00
N THR A 4 -24.80 -25.46 13.81
CA THR A 4 -24.47 -24.37 12.87
C THR A 4 -25.60 -24.16 11.86
N LYS A 5 -25.55 -23.05 11.13
CA LYS A 5 -26.50 -22.76 10.03
C LYS A 5 -26.31 -23.70 8.82
N GLY A 6 -25.24 -24.49 8.78
CA GLY A 6 -24.86 -25.29 7.61
C GLY A 6 -24.21 -24.44 6.50
N LEU A 7 -23.42 -25.10 5.64
CA LEU A 7 -22.69 -24.45 4.55
C LEU A 7 -23.66 -23.78 3.55
N GLU A 8 -24.74 -24.47 3.21
CA GLU A 8 -25.73 -24.00 2.25
C GLU A 8 -26.38 -22.68 2.67
N ARG A 9 -26.92 -22.61 3.90
CA ARG A 9 -27.51 -21.38 4.42
C ARG A 9 -26.48 -20.26 4.58
N THR A 10 -25.24 -20.60 4.90
CA THR A 10 -24.14 -19.62 4.98
C THR A 10 -23.84 -19.01 3.61
N ASN A 11 -23.76 -19.85 2.57
CA ASN A 11 -23.54 -19.40 1.19
C ASN A 11 -24.72 -18.59 0.64
N ALA A 12 -25.95 -18.98 0.97
CA ALA A 12 -27.15 -18.23 0.61
C ALA A 12 -27.13 -16.82 1.22
N ASN A 13 -26.82 -16.72 2.52
CA ASN A 13 -26.69 -15.43 3.20
C ASN A 13 -25.57 -14.57 2.62
N TRP A 14 -24.43 -15.18 2.27
CA TRP A 14 -23.32 -14.47 1.63
C TRP A 14 -23.75 -13.83 0.30
N LYS A 15 -24.38 -14.60 -0.59
CA LYS A 15 -24.89 -14.11 -1.88
C LYS A 15 -25.94 -13.01 -1.69
N ALA A 16 -26.88 -13.20 -0.77
CA ALA A 16 -27.91 -12.21 -0.47
C ALA A 16 -27.33 -10.88 0.04
N SER A 17 -26.13 -10.89 0.64
CA SER A 17 -25.50 -9.68 1.15
C SER A 17 -24.97 -8.73 0.07
N HIS A 18 -24.74 -9.21 -1.17
CA HIS A 18 -24.06 -8.44 -2.22
C HIS A 18 -24.75 -7.10 -2.52
N GLY A 19 -26.08 -7.05 -2.50
CA GLY A 19 -26.83 -5.82 -2.78
C GLY A 19 -26.82 -4.78 -1.65
N ARG A 20 -26.50 -5.17 -0.42
CA ARG A 20 -26.56 -4.28 0.77
C ARG A 20 -25.19 -3.95 1.38
N VAL A 21 -24.15 -4.71 1.04
CA VAL A 21 -22.84 -4.62 1.71
C VAL A 21 -22.18 -3.25 1.52
N SER A 22 -22.32 -2.64 0.34
CA SER A 22 -21.73 -1.32 0.06
C SER A 22 -22.29 -0.24 0.99
N ALA A 23 -23.62 -0.12 1.06
CA ALA A 23 -24.29 0.85 1.92
C ALA A 23 -24.00 0.62 3.41
N ALA A 24 -24.03 -0.65 3.85
CA ALA A 24 -23.71 -0.99 5.23
C ALA A 24 -22.26 -0.65 5.60
N TYR A 25 -21.32 -0.88 4.68
CA TYR A 25 -19.91 -0.53 4.88
C TYR A 25 -19.72 0.98 4.99
N SER A 26 -20.33 1.77 4.08
CA SER A 26 -20.27 3.24 4.14
C SER A 26 -20.84 3.79 5.44
N ALA A 27 -22.03 3.31 5.85
CA ALA A 27 -22.63 3.73 7.13
C ALA A 27 -21.74 3.42 8.34
N GLY A 28 -21.03 2.27 8.30
CA GLY A 28 -20.05 1.92 9.33
C GLY A 28 -18.83 2.85 9.36
N ILE A 29 -18.36 3.32 8.20
CA ILE A 29 -17.29 4.33 8.12
C ILE A 29 -17.77 5.66 8.69
N ASP A 30 -18.96 6.11 8.28
CA ASP A 30 -19.51 7.41 8.71
C ASP A 30 -19.73 7.46 10.23
N GLY A 31 -20.03 6.32 10.85
CA GLY A 31 -20.16 6.19 12.31
C GLY A 31 -18.84 6.00 13.07
N ALA A 32 -17.70 5.82 12.39
CA ALA A 32 -16.43 5.56 13.05
C ALA A 32 -15.84 6.83 13.69
N GLN A 33 -15.44 6.75 14.95
CA GLN A 33 -14.90 7.89 15.72
C GLN A 33 -13.48 7.62 16.25
N ASP A 34 -12.64 8.65 16.19
CA ASP A 34 -11.27 8.68 16.73
C ASP A 34 -10.35 7.56 16.21
N VAL A 35 -10.59 7.08 14.98
CA VAL A 35 -9.89 5.92 14.41
C VAL A 35 -8.37 6.10 14.46
N ILE A 36 -7.87 7.30 14.16
CA ILE A 36 -6.43 7.59 14.16
C ILE A 36 -5.85 7.60 15.57
N ALA A 37 -6.48 8.31 16.51
CA ALA A 37 -6.00 8.37 17.90
C ALA A 37 -6.00 6.99 18.56
N LYS A 38 -7.06 6.20 18.32
CA LYS A 38 -7.17 4.81 18.80
C LYS A 38 -6.12 3.90 18.15
N ALA A 39 -5.83 4.08 16.86
CA ALA A 39 -4.79 3.31 16.18
C ALA A 39 -3.40 3.63 16.74
N ILE A 40 -3.07 4.90 16.97
CA ILE A 40 -1.81 5.33 17.59
C ILE A 40 -1.67 4.74 19.00
N ALA A 41 -2.73 4.80 19.82
CA ALA A 41 -2.72 4.20 21.16
C ALA A 41 -2.56 2.66 21.13
N GLY A 42 -2.84 2.02 19.99
CA GLY A 42 -2.72 0.58 19.78
C GLY A 42 -1.38 0.12 19.20
N GLU A 43 -0.37 1.00 19.09
CA GLU A 43 0.91 0.69 18.44
C GLU A 43 1.59 -0.55 19.04
N ASP A 44 1.60 -0.68 20.37
CA ASP A 44 2.21 -1.84 21.05
C ASP A 44 1.50 -3.16 20.70
N ASN A 45 0.17 -3.12 20.53
CA ASN A 45 -0.59 -4.29 20.10
C ASN A 45 -0.26 -4.67 18.66
N TYR A 46 -0.07 -3.69 17.78
CA TYR A 46 0.39 -3.93 16.41
C TYR A 46 1.79 -4.56 16.41
N ALA A 47 2.73 -4.00 17.16
CA ALA A 47 4.10 -4.51 17.27
C ALA A 47 4.15 -5.96 17.79
N ALA A 48 3.36 -6.26 18.83
CA ALA A 48 3.24 -7.62 19.37
C ALA A 48 2.64 -8.59 18.33
N GLY A 49 1.60 -8.17 17.60
CA GLY A 49 0.98 -8.96 16.54
C GLY A 49 1.94 -9.28 15.39
N VAL A 50 2.73 -8.30 14.95
CA VAL A 50 3.75 -8.49 13.91
C VAL A 50 4.84 -9.46 14.39
N SER A 51 5.35 -9.27 15.62
CA SER A 51 6.34 -10.17 16.22
C SER A 51 5.84 -11.61 16.27
N ASN A 52 4.59 -11.81 16.70
CA ASN A 52 3.96 -13.12 16.73
C ASN A 52 3.83 -13.73 15.33
N ALA A 53 3.46 -12.94 14.31
CA ALA A 53 3.36 -13.43 12.94
C ALA A 53 4.72 -13.85 12.36
N VAL A 54 5.79 -13.12 12.70
CA VAL A 54 7.17 -13.46 12.32
C VAL A 54 7.59 -14.75 13.00
N ALA A 55 7.46 -14.85 14.33
CA ALA A 55 7.80 -16.04 15.10
C ALA A 55 7.05 -17.28 14.59
N ASN A 56 5.76 -17.13 14.26
CA ASN A 56 4.91 -18.21 13.74
C ASN A 56 5.12 -18.52 12.26
N ARG A 57 5.98 -17.77 11.55
CA ARG A 57 6.19 -17.86 10.10
C ARG A 57 4.88 -17.77 9.31
N SER A 58 3.93 -16.95 9.77
CA SER A 58 2.58 -16.88 9.21
C SER A 58 2.57 -16.54 7.72
N ARG A 59 3.53 -15.73 7.25
CA ARG A 59 3.68 -15.40 5.82
C ARG A 59 4.02 -16.63 4.99
N ALA A 60 5.01 -17.43 5.41
CA ALA A 60 5.41 -18.64 4.67
C ALA A 60 4.26 -19.63 4.58
N LYS A 61 3.62 -19.91 5.73
CA LYS A 61 2.43 -20.78 5.81
C LYS A 61 1.26 -20.30 4.96
N GLY A 62 1.12 -18.99 4.77
CA GLY A 62 0.11 -18.41 3.88
C GLY A 62 0.46 -18.62 2.40
N LEU A 63 1.73 -18.41 2.03
CA LEU A 63 2.21 -18.60 0.66
C LEU A 63 2.17 -20.06 0.23
N GLU A 64 2.41 -21.01 1.14
CA GLU A 64 2.26 -22.45 0.89
C GLU A 64 0.84 -22.86 0.44
N LYS A 65 -0.17 -22.01 0.67
CA LYS A 65 -1.58 -22.27 0.31
C LYS A 65 -1.96 -21.70 -1.06
N VAL A 66 -1.04 -21.05 -1.76
CA VAL A 66 -1.31 -20.37 -3.03
C VAL A 66 -0.26 -20.78 -4.05
N SER A 67 -0.66 -20.95 -5.31
CA SER A 67 0.28 -21.19 -6.41
C SER A 67 0.61 -19.90 -7.16
N ASP A 68 1.76 -19.87 -7.83
CA ASP A 68 2.10 -18.80 -8.78
C ASP A 68 1.04 -18.63 -9.86
N ALA A 69 0.41 -19.73 -10.30
CA ALA A 69 -0.62 -19.71 -11.32
C ALA A 69 -1.89 -18.99 -10.81
N ASP A 70 -2.35 -19.32 -9.61
CA ASP A 70 -3.52 -18.69 -8.98
C ASP A 70 -3.27 -17.21 -8.71
N TRP A 71 -2.07 -16.87 -8.23
CA TRP A 71 -1.68 -15.49 -8.02
C TRP A 71 -1.64 -14.70 -9.34
N LYS A 72 -0.99 -15.24 -10.38
CA LYS A 72 -0.93 -14.60 -11.71
C LYS A 72 -2.33 -14.39 -12.27
N LYS A 73 -3.21 -15.39 -12.15
CA LYS A 73 -4.61 -15.30 -12.59
C LYS A 73 -5.35 -14.18 -11.85
N ALA A 74 -5.33 -14.18 -10.51
CA ALA A 74 -6.00 -13.16 -9.72
C ALA A 74 -5.44 -11.74 -9.98
N ALA A 75 -4.12 -11.61 -10.11
CA ALA A 75 -3.47 -10.34 -10.42
C ALA A 75 -3.92 -9.79 -11.79
N LYS A 76 -4.01 -10.65 -12.81
CA LYS A 76 -4.47 -10.26 -14.16
C LYS A 76 -5.96 -9.96 -14.20
N GLU A 77 -6.79 -10.85 -13.68
CA GLU A 77 -8.25 -10.75 -13.83
C GLU A 77 -8.88 -9.74 -12.87
N LYS A 78 -8.30 -9.52 -11.69
CA LYS A 78 -8.84 -8.60 -10.67
C LYS A 78 -7.97 -7.38 -10.45
N GLY A 79 -6.64 -7.58 -10.35
CA GLY A 79 -5.70 -6.50 -10.06
C GLY A 79 -5.56 -5.51 -11.21
N ALA A 80 -5.29 -6.00 -12.43
CA ALA A 80 -5.08 -5.16 -13.61
C ALA A 80 -6.27 -4.23 -13.92
N PRO A 81 -7.56 -4.65 -13.87
CA PRO A 81 -8.64 -3.69 -14.07
C PRO A 81 -8.80 -2.68 -12.91
N ARG A 82 -8.44 -3.05 -11.67
CA ARG A 82 -8.57 -2.15 -10.50
C ARG A 82 -7.49 -1.08 -10.43
N ILE A 83 -6.27 -1.38 -10.90
CA ILE A 83 -5.14 -0.46 -10.75
C ILE A 83 -5.37 0.87 -11.46
N VAL A 84 -5.99 0.86 -12.65
CA VAL A 84 -6.25 2.09 -13.42
C VAL A 84 -7.19 3.03 -12.68
N SER A 85 -8.29 2.51 -12.12
CA SER A 85 -9.24 3.32 -11.34
C SER A 85 -8.57 3.89 -10.09
N GLY A 86 -7.76 3.09 -9.39
CA GLY A 86 -7.00 3.54 -8.22
C GLY A 86 -5.96 4.61 -8.55
N MET A 87 -5.24 4.45 -9.66
CA MET A 87 -4.27 5.44 -10.13
C MET A 87 -4.93 6.77 -10.45
N LYS A 88 -6.04 6.76 -11.21
CA LYS A 88 -6.81 7.97 -11.53
C LYS A 88 -7.30 8.70 -10.27
N ALA A 89 -7.88 7.95 -9.33
CA ALA A 89 -8.31 8.53 -8.05
C ALA A 89 -7.15 9.07 -7.21
N GLY A 90 -5.94 8.55 -7.43
CA GLY A 90 -4.72 8.95 -6.74
C GLY A 90 -3.89 10.04 -7.44
N GLU A 91 -4.29 10.52 -8.62
CA GLU A 91 -3.51 11.47 -9.43
C GLU A 91 -3.12 12.73 -8.63
N GLY A 92 -4.04 13.31 -7.86
CA GLY A 92 -3.74 14.47 -7.02
C GLY A 92 -2.67 14.19 -5.95
N LYS A 93 -2.73 13.02 -5.30
CA LYS A 93 -1.70 12.61 -4.31
C LYS A 93 -0.35 12.36 -4.97
N TYR A 94 -0.36 11.74 -6.15
CA TYR A 94 0.85 11.53 -6.93
C TYR A 94 1.49 12.87 -7.32
N SER A 95 0.71 13.79 -7.88
CA SER A 95 1.18 15.12 -8.26
C SER A 95 1.77 15.86 -7.07
N ALA A 96 1.07 15.92 -5.93
CA ALA A 96 1.58 16.58 -4.73
C ALA A 96 2.90 15.97 -4.22
N GLY A 97 2.97 14.63 -4.15
CA GLY A 97 4.19 13.93 -3.73
C GLY A 97 5.35 14.12 -4.70
N MET A 98 5.07 14.07 -6.01
CA MET A 98 6.08 14.25 -7.04
C MET A 98 6.58 15.69 -7.11
N SER A 99 5.68 16.68 -6.99
CA SER A 99 6.05 18.10 -6.94
C SER A 99 7.06 18.36 -5.82
N LYS A 100 6.90 17.77 -4.62
CA LYS A 100 7.90 17.90 -3.55
C LYS A 100 9.28 17.43 -3.98
N ASN A 101 9.37 16.28 -4.63
CA ASN A 101 10.65 15.73 -5.08
C ASN A 101 11.24 16.54 -6.24
N LEU A 102 10.42 16.93 -7.21
CA LEU A 102 10.84 17.73 -8.36
C LEU A 102 11.36 19.09 -7.91
N SER A 103 10.68 19.78 -7.00
CA SER A 103 11.15 21.06 -6.46
C SER A 103 12.52 20.94 -5.76
N VAL A 104 12.78 19.82 -5.07
CA VAL A 104 14.12 19.56 -4.49
C VAL A 104 15.15 19.40 -5.60
N ILE A 105 14.87 18.59 -6.63
CA ILE A 105 15.78 18.37 -7.76
C ILE A 105 16.05 19.68 -8.50
N GLU A 106 15.01 20.47 -8.79
CA GLU A 106 15.08 21.75 -9.50
C GLU A 106 15.86 22.82 -8.73
N SER A 107 15.95 22.71 -7.40
CA SER A 107 16.78 23.60 -6.58
C SER A 107 18.28 23.29 -6.67
N VAL A 108 18.66 22.11 -7.19
CA VAL A 108 20.07 21.71 -7.29
C VAL A 108 20.70 22.31 -8.54
N THR A 109 21.66 23.21 -8.35
CA THR A 109 22.52 23.69 -9.43
C THR A 109 23.58 22.62 -9.75
N ILE A 110 23.65 22.18 -11.00
CA ILE A 110 24.65 21.21 -11.48
C ILE A 110 25.58 21.87 -12.52
N PRO A 111 26.88 21.55 -12.53
CA PRO A 111 27.82 22.09 -13.50
C PRO A 111 27.56 21.54 -14.92
N PRO A 112 28.16 22.19 -15.95
CA PRO A 112 28.11 21.69 -17.32
C PRO A 112 28.58 20.24 -17.44
N ARG A 113 27.99 19.52 -18.41
CA ARG A 113 28.38 18.13 -18.70
C ARG A 113 29.80 18.08 -19.26
N THR A 114 30.60 17.11 -18.82
CA THR A 114 31.92 16.83 -19.38
C THR A 114 31.90 15.57 -20.26
N GLN A 115 32.97 15.28 -20.99
CA GLN A 115 33.12 14.02 -21.75
C GLN A 115 33.41 12.82 -20.84
N ASP A 116 33.97 13.06 -19.65
CA ASP A 116 34.24 12.02 -18.67
C ASP A 116 32.94 11.60 -17.95
N GLY A 117 32.53 10.36 -18.17
CA GLY A 117 31.34 9.78 -17.55
C GLY A 117 31.42 9.72 -16.02
N MET A 118 32.60 9.43 -15.46
CA MET A 118 32.78 9.34 -14.01
C MET A 118 32.67 10.71 -13.35
N ALA A 119 33.32 11.73 -13.94
CA ALA A 119 33.18 13.11 -13.51
C ALA A 119 31.72 13.61 -13.55
N ASN A 120 30.90 13.16 -14.50
CA ASN A 120 29.48 13.53 -14.54
C ASN A 120 28.65 12.87 -13.42
N ILE A 121 28.96 11.63 -13.06
CA ILE A 121 28.32 10.97 -11.92
C ILE A 121 28.62 11.74 -10.64
N ASP A 122 29.90 12.05 -10.43
CA ASP A 122 30.36 12.72 -9.21
C ASP A 122 29.83 14.14 -9.08
N ASN A 123 29.90 14.91 -10.17
CA ASN A 123 29.60 16.35 -10.12
C ASN A 123 28.14 16.68 -10.42
N ARG A 124 27.32 15.76 -10.97
CA ARG A 124 25.93 16.05 -11.36
C ARG A 124 24.91 15.11 -10.71
N LEU A 125 25.14 13.79 -10.74
CA LEU A 125 24.17 12.83 -10.18
C LEU A 125 24.21 12.77 -8.64
N LYS A 126 25.41 12.64 -8.05
CA LYS A 126 25.56 12.55 -6.59
C LYS A 126 24.95 13.75 -5.84
N PRO A 127 25.10 15.01 -6.30
CA PRO A 127 24.46 16.16 -5.67
C PRO A 127 22.93 16.08 -5.63
N ILE A 128 22.29 15.64 -6.72
CA ILE A 128 20.83 15.45 -6.78
C ILE A 128 20.39 14.38 -5.80
N ALA A 129 21.10 13.25 -5.77
CA ALA A 129 20.81 12.16 -4.83
C ALA A 129 20.97 12.61 -3.37
N ALA A 130 22.02 13.38 -3.06
CA ALA A 130 22.27 13.93 -1.74
C ALA A 130 21.15 14.89 -1.30
N ALA A 131 20.69 15.78 -2.19
CA ALA A 131 19.59 16.70 -1.91
C ALA A 131 18.28 15.96 -1.60
N LEU A 132 17.93 14.95 -2.42
CA LEU A 132 16.77 14.11 -2.17
C LEU A 132 16.88 13.35 -0.85
N MET A 133 18.05 12.80 -0.52
CA MET A 133 18.28 12.10 0.75
C MET A 133 18.11 13.03 1.96
N ALA A 134 18.64 14.26 1.89
CA ALA A 134 18.46 15.26 2.94
C ALA A 134 16.97 15.63 3.14
N SER A 135 16.17 15.62 2.08
CA SER A 135 14.73 15.94 2.14
C SER A 135 13.85 14.86 2.79
N LYS A 136 14.36 13.62 2.94
CA LYS A 136 13.62 12.48 3.51
C LYS A 136 13.53 12.48 5.04
N GLY A 137 14.33 13.32 5.71
CA GLY A 137 14.48 13.34 7.17
C GLY A 137 13.48 14.21 7.94
N LYS A 138 12.28 14.47 7.40
CA LYS A 138 11.19 15.18 8.09
C LYS A 138 9.86 14.49 7.81
#